data_AF-A0A5T0RDR3-F1
#
_entry.id   AF-A0A5T0RDR3-F1
#
_cell.length_a   1.000
_cell.length_b   1.000
_cell.length_c   1.000
_cell.angle_alpha   90.00
_cell.angle_beta   90.00
_cell.angle_gamma   90.00
#
_symmetry.space_group_name_H-M   'P 1'
#
loop_
_entity.id
_entity.type
_entity.pdbx_description
1 polymer ?
#
loop_
_entity_poly.entity_id
_entity_poly.type
_entity_poly.pdbx_seq_one_letter_code
_entity_poly.pdbx_strand_id
1 'polypeptide(L)' 'MLEMDNNKEFKILRLNKQEILKIGGYGICDSCNRRLSNDGYMICVLYSCYCEKCYKEWYKVAINHKEDREIEKDVYENIK' A
#
# COMPACT_ATOMS: atom_id res chain seq x y z
N MET A 1 -0.56 11.62 3.69
CA MET A 1 -0.96 10.28 3.23
C MET A 1 -2.46 10.18 3.43
N LEU A 2 -3.19 9.53 2.53
CA LEU A 2 -4.65 9.39 2.67
C LEU A 2 -5.01 7.94 2.95
N GLU A 3 -5.65 7.66 4.08
CA GLU A 3 -6.22 6.34 4.35
C GLU A 3 -7.44 6.08 3.46
N MET A 4 -7.54 4.85 2.96
CA MET A 4 -8.63 4.44 2.07
C MET A 4 -9.61 3.52 2.76
N ASP A 5 -10.89 3.89 2.71
CA ASP A 5 -11.98 3.01 3.10
C ASP A 5 -12.09 1.81 2.14
N ASN A 6 -12.27 0.62 2.70
CA ASN A 6 -12.45 -0.60 1.93
C ASN A 6 -13.26 -1.63 2.73
N ASN A 7 -14.00 -2.50 2.03
CA ASN A 7 -14.88 -3.50 2.64
C ASN A 7 -14.13 -4.73 3.19
N LYS A 8 -12.80 -4.76 3.09
CA LYS A 8 -11.94 -5.89 3.51
C LYS A 8 -11.09 -5.56 4.74
N GLU A 9 -11.35 -4.43 5.40
CA GLU A 9 -10.70 -4.01 6.65
C GLU A 9 -9.16 -3.81 6.57
N PHE A 10 -8.59 -3.74 5.36
CA PHE A 10 -7.15 -3.49 5.20
C PHE A 10 -6.78 -2.04 5.54
N LYS A 11 -5.56 -1.84 6.02
CA LYS A 11 -4.93 -0.51 6.15
C LYS A 11 -4.20 -0.16 4.86
N ILE A 12 -4.89 0.56 3.98
CA ILE A 12 -4.36 1.03 2.71
C ILE A 12 -4.15 2.54 2.75
N LEU A 13 -2.94 2.98 2.40
CA LEU A 13 -2.62 4.40 2.26
C LEU A 13 -2.38 4.75 0.79
N ARG A 14 -3.08 5.77 0.29
CA ARG A 14 -2.75 6.43 -0.96
C ARG A 14 -1.66 7.46 -0.71
N LEU A 15 -0.58 7.35 -1.48
CA LEU A 15 0.64 8.14 -1.32
C LEU A 15 0.96 8.89 -2.61
N ASN A 16 1.20 10.19 -2.51
CA ASN A 16 1.80 10.94 -3.62
C ASN A 16 3.33 10.72 -3.68
N LYS A 17 3.99 11.21 -4.73
CA LYS A 17 5.44 11.02 -4.93
C LYS A 17 6.32 11.53 -3.77
N GLN A 18 5.96 12.64 -3.13
CA GLN A 18 6.72 13.18 -2.00
C GLN A 18 6.60 12.30 -0.76
N GLU A 19 5.41 11.75 -0.53
CA GLU A 19 5.15 10.85 0.60
C GLU A 19 5.87 9.51 0.41
N ILE A 20 5.91 8.99 -0.82
CA ILE A 20 6.68 7.79 -1.17
C ILE A 20 8.18 7.98 -0.89
N LEU A 21 8.75 9.13 -1.26
CA LEU A 21 10.15 9.44 -0.97
C LEU A 21 10.44 9.53 0.53
N LYS A 22 9.51 10.09 1.32
CA LYS A 22 9.67 10.20 2.79
C LYS A 22 9.77 8.85 3.49
N ILE A 23 9.12 7.82 2.94
CA ILE A 23 9.17 6.45 3.48
C ILE A 23 10.22 5.56 2.81
N GLY A 24 11.15 6.15 2.04
CA GLY A 24 12.27 5.44 1.42
C GLY A 24 11.99 4.81 0.06
N GLY A 25 10.81 5.02 -0.53
CA GLY A 25 10.47 4.54 -1.87
C GLY A 25 10.89 5.50 -2.98
N TYR A 26 11.06 4.99 -4.20
CA TYR A 26 11.47 5.78 -5.38
C TYR A 26 10.38 5.92 -6.46
N GLY A 27 9.12 5.67 -6.11
CA GLY A 27 8.01 5.76 -7.06
C GLY A 27 8.02 4.65 -8.11
N ILE A 28 8.46 3.45 -7.72
CA ILE A 28 8.43 2.23 -8.54
C ILE A 28 7.41 1.28 -7.91
N CYS A 29 6.58 0.64 -8.72
CA CYS A 29 5.61 -0.33 -8.25
C CYS A 29 6.29 -1.66 -7.91
N ASP A 30 6.15 -2.12 -6.67
CA ASP A 30 6.81 -3.36 -6.19
C ASP A 30 6.27 -4.64 -6.85
N SER A 31 5.07 -4.59 -7.44
CA SER A 31 4.48 -5.73 -8.15
C SER A 31 4.91 -5.84 -9.62
N CYS A 32 5.01 -4.73 -10.35
CA CYS A 32 5.22 -4.76 -11.81
C CYS A 32 6.46 -4.03 -12.29
N ASN A 33 7.27 -3.47 -11.38
CA ASN A 33 8.51 -2.74 -11.65
C ASN A 33 8.37 -1.51 -12.57
N ARG A 34 7.14 -1.09 -12.89
CA ARG A 34 6.90 0.14 -13.64
C ARG A 34 6.90 1.33 -12.69
N ARG A 35 7.39 2.47 -13.20
CA ARG A 35 7.29 3.75 -12.52
C ARG A 35 5.82 4.11 -12.26
N LEU A 36 5.56 4.66 -11.08
CA LEU A 36 4.26 5.21 -10.72
C LEU A 36 4.05 6.51 -11.49
N SER A 37 3.02 6.52 -12.34
CA SER A 37 2.65 7.73 -13.09
C SER A 37 2.18 8.83 -12.13
N ASN A 38 1.32 8.45 -11.18
CA ASN A 38 0.67 9.31 -10.18
C ASN A 38 0.96 8.79 -8.76
N ASP A 39 -0.09 8.64 -7.95
CA ASP A 39 -0.05 8.09 -6.61
C ASP A 39 0.26 6.59 -6.59
N GLY A 40 0.89 6.14 -5.50
CA GLY A 40 1.05 4.75 -5.12
C GLY A 40 0.05 4.34 -4.05
N TYR A 41 -0.19 3.04 -3.94
CA TYR A 41 -1.07 2.42 -2.97
C TYR A 41 -0.22 1.55 -2.06
N MET A 42 0.08 2.05 -0.86
CA MET A 42 0.79 1.30 0.15
C MET A 42 -0.17 0.30 0.81
N ILE A 43 0.16 -0.97 0.67
CA ILE A 43 -0.53 -2.10 1.28
C ILE A 43 0.26 -2.43 2.55
N CYS A 44 -0.19 -1.92 3.71
CA CYS A 44 0.60 -1.99 4.94
C CYS A 44 0.92 -3.44 5.34
N VAL A 45 -0.02 -4.36 5.17
CA VAL A 45 0.17 -5.79 5.46
C VAL A 45 1.29 -6.46 4.64
N LEU A 46 1.63 -5.91 3.47
CA LEU A 46 2.72 -6.41 2.62
C LEU A 46 3.97 -5.52 2.66
N TYR A 47 3.92 -4.39 3.37
CA TYR A 47 4.90 -3.31 3.28
C TYR A 47 5.33 -3.00 1.83
N SER A 48 4.35 -2.98 0.92
CA SER A 48 4.59 -2.85 -0.53
C SER A 48 3.75 -1.74 -1.14
N CYS A 49 4.35 -0.93 -2.00
CA CYS A 49 3.71 0.17 -2.71
C CYS A 49 3.38 -0.22 -4.17
N TYR A 50 2.09 -0.35 -4.48
CA TYR A 50 1.62 -0.75 -5.80
C TYR A 50 1.11 0.43 -6.63
N CYS A 51 1.20 0.32 -7.95
CA CYS A 51 0.42 1.16 -8.85
C CYS A 51 -1.06 0.78 -8.79
N GLU A 52 -1.95 1.69 -9.21
CA GLU A 52 -3.39 1.48 -9.16
C GLU A 52 -3.85 0.15 -9.80
N LYS A 53 -3.28 -0.22 -10.96
CA LYS A 53 -3.60 -1.47 -11.64
C LYS A 53 -3.24 -2.68 -10.78
N CYS A 54 -2.02 -2.73 -10.24
CA CYS A 54 -1.56 -3.86 -9.41
C CYS A 54 -2.33 -3.93 -8.08
N TYR A 55 -2.63 -2.78 -7.47
CA TYR A 55 -3.47 -2.72 -6.28
C TYR A 55 -4.87 -3.31 -6.54
N LYS A 56 -5.52 -2.91 -7.63
CA LYS A 56 -6.85 -3.44 -8.00
C LYS A 56 -6.84 -4.95 -8.25
N GLU A 57 -5.82 -5.47 -8.93
CA GLU A 57 -5.70 -6.92 -9.16
C GLU A 57 -5.44 -7.69 -7.85
N TRP A 58 -4.55 -7.19 -6.99
CA TRP A 58 -4.33 -7.76 -5.67
C TRP A 58 -5.62 -7.75 -4.83
N TYR A 59 -6.31 -6.61 -4.77
CA TYR A 59 -7.49 -6.43 -3.94
C TYR A 59 -8.65 -7.36 -4.31
N LYS A 60 -8.77 -7.79 -5.59
CA LYS A 60 -9.79 -8.77 -6.00
C LYS A 60 -9.69 -10.07 -5.20
N VAL A 61 -8.48 -10.57 -5.02
CA VAL A 61 -8.20 -11.88 -4.42
C VAL A 61 -7.73 -11.80 -2.97
N ALA A 62 -7.34 -10.62 -2.49
CA ALA A 62 -6.85 -10.43 -1.14
C ALA A 62 -7.87 -10.84 -0.08
N ILE A 63 -7.39 -11.56 0.94
CA ILE A 63 -8.14 -11.95 2.13
C ILE A 63 -7.43 -11.33 3.32
N ASN A 64 -8.16 -10.63 4.19
CA ASN A 64 -7.61 -10.08 5.42
C ASN A 64 -7.52 -11.21 6.45
N HIS A 65 -6.32 -11.78 6.59
CA HIS A 65 -6.03 -12.81 7.58
C HIS A 65 -5.79 -12.16 8.94
N LYS A 66 -6.35 -12.75 10.01
CA LYS A 66 -6.25 -12.17 11.36
C LYS A 66 -4.81 -12.19 11.86
N GLU A 67 -4.05 -13.18 11.42
CA GLU A 67 -2.65 -13.42 11.74
C GLU A 67 -1.74 -12.27 11.30
N ASP A 68 -2.10 -11.56 10.22
CA ASP A 68 -1.26 -10.48 9.67
C ASP A 68 -1.57 -9.10 10.27
N ARG A 69 -2.59 -8.98 11.13
CA ARG A 69 -3.09 -7.69 11.64
C ARG A 69 -2.07 -6.91 12.45
N GLU A 70 -1.25 -7.60 13.26
CA GLU A 70 -0.21 -6.93 14.05
C GLU A 70 0.89 -6.35 13.15
N ILE A 71 1.34 -7.10 12.13
CA ILE A 71 2.30 -6.59 11.15
C ILE A 71 1.72 -5.41 10.37
N GLU A 72 0.47 -5.52 9.92
CA GLU A 72 -0.22 -4.44 9.21
C GLU A 72 -0.30 -3.16 10.07
N LYS A 73 -0.62 -3.31 11.36
CA LYS A 73 -0.69 -2.20 12.31
C LYS A 73 0.69 -1.57 12.53
N ASP A 74 1.72 -2.38 12.81
CA ASP A 74 3.09 -1.90 13.02
C ASP A 74 3.59 -1.12 11.80
N VAL A 75 3.37 -1.64 10.59
CA VAL A 75 3.73 -0.93 9.36
C VAL A 75 2.96 0.37 9.25
N TYR A 76 1.64 0.34 9.44
CA TYR A 76 0.78 1.53 9.32
C TYR A 76 1.18 2.64 10.31
N GLU A 77 1.49 2.30 11.56
CA GLU A 77 1.92 3.26 12.58
C GLU A 77 3.32 3.83 12.32
N ASN A 78 4.22 3.05 11.73
CA ASN A 78 5.59 3.50 11.43
C ASN A 78 5.69 4.38 10.17
N ILE A 79 4.77 4.25 9.20
CA ILE A 79 4.81 5.03 7.97
C ILE A 79 3.96 6.29 8.00
N LYS A 80 2.97 6.37 8.88
CA LYS A 80 2.01 7.49 8.96
C LYS A 80 2.58 8.68 9.73
#